data_AF-A0A1W9MSA1-F1
#
_entry.id   AF-A0A1W9MSA1-F1
#
_cell.length_a   1.000
_cell.length_b   1.000
_cell.length_c   1.000
_cell.angle_alpha   90.00
_cell.angle_beta   90.00
_cell.angle_gamma   90.00
#
_symmetry.space_group_name_H-M   'P 1'
#
loop_
_entity.id
_entity.type
_entity.pdbx_description
1 polymer ?
#
loop_
_entity_poly.entity_id
_entity_poly.type
_entity_poly.pdbx_seq_one_letter_code
_entity_poly.pdbx_strand_id
1 'polypeptide(L)'
;MYSYSRKSALSRAKVFRTCPPPYIANDFRYKSDIQRHTAICPYCSAQAREEQKIWENLTELIQNSFADDVSFANHSDNISPGQLRYIKAEQGRWHEGYFYNPPLVLVVESFSEDVRVAQTYHDIYLAGPGDLILSEKQTDTAPLFAECWNIYRVKAAHLDMPAGKSDAEIAAIVKILAKNPLDYPGWALQPKPFTDQDVRIYFRELEAQVAEVFAEARKQEASADRK
;
A
#
# COMPACT_ATOMS: atom_id res chain seq x y z
N MET A 1 10.26 15.15 -17.49
CA MET A 1 9.73 14.72 -16.18
C MET A 1 8.70 15.75 -15.76
N TYR A 2 7.39 15.44 -15.84
CA TYR A 2 6.35 16.40 -15.46
C TYR A 2 6.39 16.60 -13.94
N SER A 3 6.88 17.76 -13.50
CA SER A 3 6.82 18.15 -12.09
C SER A 3 5.37 18.45 -11.72
N TYR A 4 4.69 17.50 -11.07
CA TYR A 4 3.37 17.74 -10.49
C TYR A 4 3.49 18.04 -8.99
N SER A 5 2.49 18.73 -8.42
CA SER A 5 2.52 19.16 -7.02
C SER A 5 2.30 18.00 -6.03
N ARG A 6 2.79 18.11 -4.80
CA ARG A 6 2.47 17.12 -3.75
C ARG A 6 0.97 17.05 -3.43
N LYS A 7 0.20 18.12 -3.66
CA LYS A 7 -1.27 18.08 -3.56
C LYS A 7 -1.86 17.14 -4.60
N SER A 8 -1.35 17.19 -5.84
CA SER A 8 -1.71 16.24 -6.90
C SER A 8 -1.29 14.81 -6.54
N ALA A 9 -0.12 14.64 -5.91
CA ALA A 9 0.34 13.34 -5.41
C ALA A 9 -0.63 12.74 -4.38
N LEU A 10 -1.02 13.53 -3.37
CA LEU A 10 -1.99 13.10 -2.36
C LEU A 10 -3.36 12.77 -2.97
N SER A 11 -3.85 13.58 -3.92
CA SER A 11 -5.11 13.28 -4.61
C SER A 11 -5.05 11.93 -5.33
N ARG A 12 -3.92 11.61 -5.98
CA ARG A 12 -3.75 10.30 -6.62
C ARG A 12 -3.65 9.17 -5.60
N ALA A 13 -2.97 9.39 -4.47
CA ALA A 13 -2.93 8.41 -3.40
C ALA A 13 -4.33 8.09 -2.88
N LYS A 14 -5.19 9.10 -2.68
CA LYS A 14 -6.60 8.88 -2.31
C LYS A 14 -7.33 8.04 -3.35
N VAL A 15 -7.22 8.37 -4.63
CA VAL A 15 -7.86 7.57 -5.68
C VAL A 15 -7.36 6.13 -5.68
N PHE A 16 -6.05 5.95 -5.69
CA PHE A 16 -5.40 4.64 -5.71
C PHE A 16 -5.75 3.78 -4.50
N ARG A 17 -5.80 4.37 -3.30
CA ARG A 17 -6.08 3.65 -2.06
C ARG A 17 -7.57 3.40 -1.80
N THR A 18 -8.46 4.31 -2.19
CA THR A 18 -9.84 4.32 -1.65
C THR A 18 -10.96 4.36 -2.69
N CYS A 19 -10.63 4.42 -3.99
CA CYS A 19 -11.63 4.33 -5.05
C CYS A 19 -11.76 2.89 -5.56
N PRO A 20 -12.99 2.43 -5.87
CA PRO A 20 -13.22 1.09 -6.36
C PRO A 20 -12.57 0.92 -7.75
N PRO A 21 -11.84 -0.18 -8.01
CA PRO A 21 -11.31 -0.47 -9.33
C PRO A 21 -12.44 -0.79 -10.31
N PRO A 22 -12.22 -0.72 -11.64
CA PRO A 22 -13.28 -0.84 -12.65
C PRO A 22 -14.13 -2.11 -12.51
N TYR A 23 -13.53 -3.25 -12.15
CA TYR A 23 -14.25 -4.51 -11.96
C TYR A 23 -15.18 -4.51 -10.75
N ILE A 24 -14.89 -3.73 -9.69
CA ILE A 24 -15.82 -3.50 -8.57
C ILE A 24 -16.84 -2.43 -8.94
N ALA A 25 -16.41 -1.37 -9.62
CA ALA A 25 -17.27 -0.24 -9.97
C ALA A 25 -18.40 -0.60 -10.95
N ASN A 26 -18.13 -1.56 -11.85
CA ASN A 26 -19.08 -2.01 -12.86
C ASN A 26 -19.89 -3.25 -12.43
N ASP A 27 -19.63 -3.80 -11.24
CA ASP A 27 -20.33 -4.97 -10.74
C ASP A 27 -21.66 -4.57 -10.05
N PHE A 28 -22.76 -5.12 -10.56
CA PHE A 28 -24.11 -4.83 -10.09
C PHE A 28 -24.32 -5.17 -8.60
N ARG A 29 -23.53 -6.10 -8.06
CA ARG A 29 -23.62 -6.53 -6.66
C ARG A 29 -23.25 -5.42 -5.69
N TYR A 30 -22.40 -4.48 -6.09
CA TYR A 30 -21.92 -3.38 -5.23
C TYR A 30 -22.65 -2.05 -5.51
N LYS A 31 -23.79 -2.07 -6.20
CA LYS A 31 -24.48 -0.85 -6.63
C LYS A 31 -24.76 0.14 -5.49
N SER A 32 -25.20 -0.34 -4.32
CA SER A 32 -25.45 0.52 -3.15
C SER A 32 -24.17 1.13 -2.59
N ASP A 33 -23.08 0.36 -2.54
CA ASP A 33 -21.79 0.84 -2.04
C ASP A 33 -21.17 1.86 -3.00
N ILE A 34 -21.29 1.64 -4.31
CA ILE A 34 -20.88 2.59 -5.34
C ILE A 34 -21.69 3.90 -5.24
N GLN A 35 -23.01 3.82 -5.02
CA GLN A 35 -23.83 5.02 -4.80
C GLN A 35 -23.37 5.78 -3.55
N ARG A 36 -23.07 5.08 -2.46
CA ARG A 36 -22.53 5.70 -1.24
C ARG A 36 -21.18 6.35 -1.49
N HIS A 37 -20.29 5.68 -2.21
CA HIS A 37 -18.96 6.17 -2.54
C HIS A 37 -19.02 7.44 -3.38
N THR A 38 -19.78 7.41 -4.47
CA THR A 38 -19.91 8.56 -5.39
C THR A 38 -20.55 9.79 -4.73
N ALA A 39 -21.32 9.60 -3.65
CA ALA A 39 -21.88 10.69 -2.85
C ALA A 39 -20.85 11.40 -1.95
N ILE A 40 -19.75 10.73 -1.58
CA ILE A 40 -18.74 11.27 -0.64
C ILE A 40 -17.37 11.50 -1.28
N CYS A 41 -17.04 10.77 -2.34
CA CYS A 41 -15.74 10.82 -2.99
C CYS A 41 -15.74 11.91 -4.08
N PRO A 42 -14.93 12.98 -3.92
CA PRO A 42 -14.91 14.07 -4.90
C PRO A 42 -14.40 13.60 -6.27
N TYR A 43 -13.56 12.57 -6.32
CA TYR A 43 -12.94 12.08 -7.56
C TYR A 43 -13.87 11.18 -8.37
N CYS A 44 -14.70 10.37 -7.72
CA CYS A 44 -15.63 9.46 -8.40
C CYS A 44 -17.02 10.07 -8.62
N SER A 45 -17.29 11.25 -8.06
CA SER A 45 -18.50 12.01 -8.34
C SER A 45 -18.57 12.36 -9.84
N ALA A 46 -19.78 12.39 -10.40
CA ALA A 46 -20.00 12.57 -11.85
C ALA A 46 -19.36 13.85 -12.44
N GLN A 47 -19.03 14.84 -11.60
CA GLN A 47 -18.36 16.09 -12.00
C GLN A 47 -16.84 15.94 -12.25
N ALA A 48 -16.20 14.86 -11.80
CA ALA A 48 -14.75 14.64 -11.92
C ALA A 48 -14.35 13.62 -13.01
N ARG A 49 -15.33 13.06 -13.74
CA ARG A 49 -15.12 11.99 -14.74
C ARG A 49 -14.36 12.43 -16.00
N GLU A 50 -14.33 13.72 -16.33
CA GLU A 50 -13.61 14.21 -17.53
C GLU A 50 -12.08 14.22 -17.33
N GLU A 51 -11.59 14.41 -16.11
CA GLU A 51 -10.15 14.34 -15.82
C GLU A 51 -9.67 12.88 -15.59
N GLN A 52 -10.56 11.96 -15.20
CA GLN A 52 -10.26 10.56 -14.85
C GLN A 52 -9.91 9.62 -16.00
N LYS A 53 -10.41 9.87 -17.22
CA LYS A 53 -10.12 9.00 -18.40
C LYS A 53 -8.63 8.94 -18.78
N ILE A 54 -7.85 9.93 -18.38
CA ILE A 54 -6.38 9.93 -18.57
C ILE A 54 -5.69 9.01 -17.54
N TRP A 55 -6.33 8.73 -16.41
CA TRP A 55 -5.77 8.00 -15.27
C TRP A 55 -6.06 6.50 -15.27
N GLU A 56 -7.17 6.07 -15.88
CA GLU A 56 -7.47 4.64 -16.09
C GLU A 56 -6.35 3.97 -16.89
N ASN A 57 -5.87 4.62 -17.97
CA ASN A 57 -4.74 4.14 -18.78
C ASN A 57 -3.44 4.02 -17.97
N LEU A 58 -3.18 4.88 -16.98
CA LEU A 58 -1.96 4.81 -16.17
C LEU A 58 -2.03 3.69 -15.12
N THR A 59 -3.20 3.46 -14.53
CA THR A 59 -3.41 2.40 -13.53
C THR A 59 -3.38 1.03 -14.19
N GLU A 60 -3.97 0.89 -15.39
CA GLU A 60 -3.83 -0.30 -16.24
C GLU A 60 -2.39 -0.50 -16.68
N LEU A 61 -1.68 0.56 -17.11
CA LEU A 61 -0.26 0.42 -17.47
C LEU A 61 0.58 -0.03 -16.28
N ILE A 62 0.37 0.52 -15.08
CA ILE A 62 1.09 0.08 -13.88
C ILE A 62 0.75 -1.38 -13.55
N GLN A 63 -0.54 -1.76 -13.54
CA GLN A 63 -0.96 -3.12 -13.24
C GLN A 63 -0.49 -4.14 -14.29
N ASN A 64 -0.54 -3.80 -15.57
CA ASN A 64 -0.13 -4.68 -16.68
C ASN A 64 1.39 -4.75 -16.85
N SER A 65 2.13 -3.67 -16.59
CA SER A 65 3.62 -3.68 -16.61
C SER A 65 4.21 -4.65 -15.58
N PHE A 66 3.48 -4.92 -14.49
CA PHE A 66 3.87 -5.88 -13.47
C PHE A 66 3.27 -7.28 -13.66
N ALA A 67 2.30 -7.44 -14.57
CA ALA A 67 1.63 -8.73 -14.83
C ALA A 67 2.29 -9.53 -15.97
N ASP A 68 3.01 -8.87 -16.88
CA ASP A 68 3.49 -9.51 -18.12
C ASP A 68 4.75 -10.38 -17.97
N ASP A 69 5.36 -10.49 -16.78
CA ASP A 69 6.65 -11.18 -16.61
C ASP A 69 6.71 -12.28 -15.54
N VAL A 70 5.61 -12.98 -15.26
CA VAL A 70 5.68 -14.14 -14.36
C VAL A 70 4.91 -15.35 -14.89
N SER A 71 5.67 -16.33 -15.37
CA SER A 71 5.21 -17.69 -15.63
C SER A 71 4.52 -18.25 -14.38
N PHE A 72 3.26 -18.67 -14.53
CA PHE A 72 2.47 -19.35 -13.50
C PHE A 72 3.10 -20.69 -13.10
N ALA A 73 4.03 -20.65 -12.16
CA ALA A 73 4.50 -21.81 -11.42
C ALA A 73 3.83 -21.81 -10.05
N ASN A 74 3.23 -22.94 -9.68
CA ASN A 74 2.73 -23.22 -8.34
C ASN A 74 3.87 -23.07 -7.32
N HIS A 75 4.03 -21.89 -6.75
CA HIS A 75 5.04 -21.62 -5.75
C HIS A 75 4.36 -21.13 -4.48
N SER A 76 4.14 -22.08 -3.56
CA SER A 76 4.10 -21.81 -2.13
C SER A 76 5.49 -21.38 -1.66
N ASP A 77 6.06 -20.34 -2.28
CA ASP A 77 7.39 -19.86 -1.96
C ASP A 77 7.36 -19.32 -0.54
N ASN A 78 8.27 -19.87 0.28
CA ASN A 78 8.46 -19.50 1.66
C ASN A 78 8.56 -17.97 1.79
N ILE A 79 7.62 -17.38 2.51
CA ILE A 79 7.56 -15.92 2.68
C ILE A 79 8.72 -15.50 3.58
N SER A 80 9.63 -14.69 3.04
CA SER A 80 10.86 -14.32 3.73
C SER A 80 11.02 -12.81 3.91
N PRO A 81 11.67 -12.34 4.98
CA PRO A 81 12.05 -10.93 5.13
C PRO A 81 12.77 -10.39 3.89
N GLY A 82 12.42 -9.16 3.50
CA GLY A 82 12.94 -8.48 2.31
C GLY A 82 12.11 -8.69 1.05
N GLN A 83 11.16 -9.63 1.01
CA GLN A 83 10.28 -9.78 -0.15
C GLN A 83 9.27 -8.64 -0.24
N LEU A 84 9.05 -8.12 -1.45
CA LEU A 84 7.90 -7.28 -1.77
C LEU A 84 6.77 -8.18 -2.23
N ARG A 85 5.59 -8.04 -1.64
CA ARG A 85 4.41 -8.86 -1.96
C ARG A 85 3.16 -8.01 -2.02
N TYR A 86 2.28 -8.36 -2.95
CA TYR A 86 0.92 -7.83 -2.93
C TYR A 86 0.12 -8.52 -1.84
N ILE A 87 -0.70 -7.77 -1.11
CA ILE A 87 -1.87 -8.35 -0.47
C ILE A 87 -2.85 -8.70 -1.60
N LYS A 88 -3.41 -9.92 -1.58
CA LYS A 88 -4.30 -10.41 -2.65
C LYS A 88 -5.43 -9.42 -2.94
N ALA A 89 -5.73 -9.20 -4.22
CA ALA A 89 -6.76 -8.25 -4.66
C ALA A 89 -8.13 -8.50 -4.00
N GLU A 90 -8.50 -9.76 -3.78
CA GLU A 90 -9.75 -10.19 -3.13
C GLU A 90 -9.89 -9.74 -1.66
N GLN A 91 -8.80 -9.29 -1.02
CA GLN A 91 -8.83 -8.74 0.32
C GLN A 91 -9.33 -7.28 0.37
N GLY A 92 -9.41 -6.63 -0.80
CA GLY A 92 -9.96 -5.29 -0.95
C GLY A 92 -11.41 -5.25 -0.49
N ARG A 93 -11.78 -4.21 0.28
CA ARG A 93 -13.07 -4.18 0.97
C ARG A 93 -13.63 -2.78 1.14
N TRP A 94 -14.95 -2.73 1.25
CA TRP A 94 -15.68 -1.52 1.59
C TRP A 94 -15.53 -1.19 3.09
N HIS A 95 -15.21 0.06 3.39
CA HIS A 95 -15.18 0.60 4.74
C HIS A 95 -15.55 2.09 4.72
N GLU A 96 -16.53 2.47 5.53
CA GLU A 96 -17.02 3.86 5.64
C GLU A 96 -17.35 4.57 4.31
N GLY A 97 -17.83 3.82 3.31
CA GLY A 97 -18.20 4.35 1.98
C GLY A 97 -17.03 4.48 1.00
N TYR A 98 -15.83 4.04 1.38
CA TYR A 98 -14.67 3.93 0.50
C TYR A 98 -14.34 2.46 0.22
N PHE A 99 -13.72 2.19 -0.92
CA PHE A 99 -13.21 0.85 -1.24
C PHE A 99 -11.69 0.84 -1.08
N TYR A 100 -11.20 0.19 -0.03
CA TYR A 100 -9.77 0.14 0.27
C TYR A 100 -9.09 -0.91 -0.61
N ASN A 101 -8.16 -0.45 -1.45
CA ASN A 101 -7.36 -1.31 -2.32
C ASN A 101 -6.15 -1.86 -1.55
N PRO A 102 -5.86 -3.17 -1.67
CA PRO A 102 -4.73 -3.78 -0.98
C PRO A 102 -3.38 -3.16 -1.38
N PRO A 103 -2.54 -2.77 -0.41
CA PRO A 103 -1.21 -2.24 -0.69
C PRO A 103 -0.21 -3.32 -1.16
N LEU A 104 0.81 -2.87 -1.88
CA LEU A 104 2.09 -3.56 -1.93
C LEU A 104 2.78 -3.41 -0.56
N VAL A 105 3.33 -4.50 -0.04
CA VAL A 105 3.97 -4.50 1.27
C VAL A 105 5.35 -5.15 1.21
N LEU A 106 6.24 -4.69 2.08
CA LEU A 106 7.56 -5.29 2.30
C LEU A 106 7.46 -6.22 3.50
N VAL A 107 7.85 -7.49 3.33
CA VAL A 107 7.92 -8.46 4.43
C VAL A 107 9.08 -8.08 5.35
N VAL A 108 8.75 -7.80 6.61
CA VAL A 108 9.71 -7.42 7.65
C VAL A 108 10.10 -8.63 8.50
N GLU A 109 9.11 -9.44 8.89
CA GLU A 109 9.31 -10.68 9.65
C GLU A 109 8.28 -11.72 9.19
N SER A 110 8.67 -12.99 9.20
CA SER A 110 7.80 -14.09 8.83
C SER A 110 7.61 -15.03 10.03
N PHE A 111 6.36 -15.42 10.29
CA PHE A 111 5.96 -16.43 11.26
C PHE A 111 5.15 -17.51 10.50
N SER A 112 4.76 -18.60 11.17
CA SER A 112 4.11 -19.75 10.49
C SER A 112 2.84 -19.36 9.72
N GLU A 113 1.94 -18.61 10.34
CA GLU A 113 0.64 -18.22 9.74
C GLU A 113 0.48 -16.72 9.53
N ASP A 114 1.29 -15.92 10.23
CA ASP A 114 1.25 -14.47 10.18
C ASP A 114 2.59 -13.95 9.67
N VAL A 115 2.57 -12.78 9.06
CA VAL A 115 3.78 -12.05 8.68
C VAL A 115 3.64 -10.61 9.16
N ARG A 116 4.76 -10.01 9.57
CA ARG A 116 4.85 -8.56 9.79
C ARG A 116 5.32 -7.92 8.52
N VAL A 117 4.60 -6.89 8.10
CA VAL A 117 4.86 -6.18 6.85
C VAL A 117 4.91 -4.68 7.09
N ALA A 118 5.74 -3.99 6.33
CA ALA A 118 5.71 -2.53 6.22
C ALA A 118 4.94 -2.17 4.96
N GLN A 119 4.01 -1.22 5.07
CA GLN A 119 3.34 -0.69 3.89
C GLN A 119 4.35 -0.01 2.96
N THR A 120 4.12 -0.09 1.66
CA THR A 120 4.94 0.61 0.67
C THR A 120 4.10 1.48 -0.24
N TYR A 121 4.74 2.51 -0.79
CA TYR A 121 4.14 3.38 -1.78
C TYR A 121 5.16 3.86 -2.82
N HIS A 122 4.74 3.97 -4.09
CA HIS A 122 5.62 4.18 -5.23
C HIS A 122 5.97 5.67 -5.48
N ASP A 123 5.13 6.61 -5.05
CA ASP A 123 5.34 8.04 -5.31
C ASP A 123 6.23 8.67 -4.23
N ILE A 124 7.56 8.62 -4.44
CA ILE A 124 8.56 9.12 -3.49
C ILE A 124 8.40 10.60 -3.08
N TYR A 125 7.59 11.40 -3.79
CA TYR A 125 7.28 12.78 -3.38
C TYR A 125 6.46 12.85 -2.09
N LEU A 126 5.78 11.76 -1.73
CA LEU A 126 5.00 11.62 -0.51
C LEU A 126 5.81 11.06 0.66
N ALA A 127 7.06 10.63 0.44
CA ALA A 127 7.93 10.17 1.51
C ALA A 127 8.17 11.26 2.55
N GLY A 128 7.97 10.91 3.82
CA GLY A 128 8.15 11.74 5.01
C GLY A 128 9.24 11.21 5.94
N PRO A 129 9.64 11.98 6.96
CA PRO A 129 10.64 11.54 7.93
C PRO A 129 10.28 10.21 8.61
N GLY A 130 11.15 9.23 8.48
CA GLY A 130 11.02 7.86 8.95
C GLY A 130 10.71 6.86 7.84
N ASP A 131 10.45 7.33 6.61
CA ASP A 131 10.25 6.47 5.45
C ASP A 131 11.58 6.13 4.78
N LEU A 132 11.77 4.86 4.40
CA LEU A 132 12.98 4.40 3.72
C LEU A 132 12.75 4.39 2.21
N ILE A 133 13.37 5.33 1.49
CA ILE A 133 13.31 5.38 0.02
C ILE A 133 14.24 4.30 -0.55
N LEU A 134 13.69 3.45 -1.41
CA LEU A 134 14.37 2.35 -2.07
C LEU A 134 14.45 2.62 -3.58
N SER A 135 15.64 2.40 -4.13
CA SER A 135 15.87 2.46 -5.57
C SER A 135 15.38 1.19 -6.28
N GLU A 136 15.19 1.26 -7.59
CA GLU A 136 14.89 0.10 -8.44
C GLU A 136 15.88 -1.06 -8.24
N LYS A 137 17.17 -0.76 -8.10
CA LYS A 137 18.21 -1.77 -7.81
C LYS A 137 17.97 -2.51 -6.48
N GLN A 138 17.30 -1.89 -5.52
CA GLN A 138 17.04 -2.48 -4.20
C GLN A 138 15.70 -3.22 -4.16
N THR A 139 14.82 -3.01 -5.12
CA THR A 139 13.46 -3.58 -5.14
C THR A 139 13.25 -4.57 -6.27
N ASP A 140 14.21 -4.68 -7.19
CA ASP A 140 14.14 -5.42 -8.45
C ASP A 140 12.88 -5.10 -9.28
N THR A 141 12.29 -3.91 -9.07
CA THR A 141 11.03 -3.49 -9.68
C THR A 141 11.04 -2.00 -10.03
N ALA A 142 10.48 -1.15 -9.19
CA ALA A 142 10.42 0.29 -9.36
C ALA A 142 10.86 0.99 -8.07
N PRO A 143 11.29 2.26 -8.15
CA PRO A 143 11.52 3.07 -6.97
C PRO A 143 10.23 3.20 -6.15
N LEU A 144 10.37 3.02 -4.83
CA LEU A 144 9.28 3.16 -3.86
C LEU A 144 9.86 3.57 -2.52
N PHE A 145 9.01 3.75 -1.52
CA PHE A 145 9.47 3.83 -0.13
C PHE A 145 8.70 2.88 0.77
N ALA A 146 9.39 2.39 1.80
CA ALA A 146 8.79 1.63 2.88
C ALA A 146 8.41 2.57 4.03
N GLU A 147 7.16 2.49 4.47
CA GLU A 147 6.63 3.25 5.60
C GLU A 147 7.04 2.54 6.90
N CYS A 148 8.25 2.84 7.39
CA CYS A 148 8.80 2.13 8.55
C CYS A 148 7.98 2.35 9.84
N TRP A 149 7.18 3.41 9.89
CA TRP A 149 6.24 3.69 10.98
C TRP A 149 4.90 2.95 10.82
N ASN A 150 4.60 2.41 9.63
CA ASN A 150 3.33 1.77 9.29
C ASN A 150 3.52 0.25 9.11
N ILE A 151 3.92 -0.42 10.20
CA ILE A 151 4.17 -1.85 10.25
C ILE A 151 3.02 -2.57 10.95
N TYR A 152 2.43 -3.57 10.30
CA TYR A 152 1.31 -4.34 10.82
C TYR A 152 1.42 -5.83 10.48
N ARG A 153 0.51 -6.63 11.02
CA ARG A 153 0.44 -8.07 10.78
C ARG A 153 -0.63 -8.39 9.74
N VAL A 154 -0.32 -9.32 8.84
CA VAL A 154 -1.27 -9.92 7.91
C VAL A 154 -1.11 -11.44 7.91
N LYS A 155 -2.16 -12.18 7.57
CA LYS A 155 -2.04 -13.63 7.35
C LYS A 155 -1.16 -13.92 6.14
N ALA A 156 -0.28 -14.90 6.26
CA ALA A 156 0.53 -15.39 5.13
C ALA A 156 -0.35 -15.79 3.94
N ALA A 157 -1.51 -16.39 4.20
CA ALA A 157 -2.48 -16.79 3.18
C ALA A 157 -3.15 -15.61 2.42
N HIS A 158 -3.07 -14.39 2.95
CA HIS A 158 -3.57 -13.17 2.31
C HIS A 158 -2.54 -12.51 1.40
N LEU A 159 -1.29 -12.99 1.40
CA LEU A 159 -0.27 -12.50 0.47
C LEU A 159 -0.30 -13.28 -0.84
N ASP A 160 -0.04 -12.54 -1.91
CA ASP A 160 0.11 -13.07 -3.27
C ASP A 160 1.58 -13.36 -3.58
N MET A 161 1.87 -13.65 -4.84
CA MET A 161 3.21 -13.86 -5.37
C MET A 161 4.16 -12.68 -5.09
N PRO A 162 5.47 -12.94 -4.99
CA PRO A 162 6.47 -11.88 -4.91
C PRO A 162 6.35 -10.92 -6.08
N ALA A 163 6.22 -9.63 -5.77
CA ALA A 163 6.27 -8.55 -6.76
C ALA A 163 7.72 -8.20 -7.10
N GLY A 164 8.62 -8.39 -6.14
CA GLY A 164 10.04 -8.06 -6.23
C GLY A 164 10.77 -8.55 -4.98
N LYS A 165 12.08 -8.34 -4.95
CA LYS A 165 12.91 -8.75 -3.83
C LYS A 165 13.84 -7.62 -3.43
N SER A 166 13.94 -7.43 -2.12
CA SER A 166 14.98 -6.64 -1.49
C SER A 166 15.87 -7.55 -0.64
N ASP A 167 17.09 -7.07 -0.37
CA ASP A 167 17.98 -7.74 0.57
C ASP A 167 17.33 -7.83 1.96
N ALA A 168 17.56 -8.93 2.67
CA ALA A 168 17.05 -9.11 4.04
C ALA A 168 17.55 -8.00 5.00
N GLU A 169 18.66 -7.35 4.66
CA GLU A 169 19.16 -6.17 5.36
C GLU A 169 18.17 -4.99 5.30
N ILE A 170 17.44 -4.80 4.20
CA ILE A 170 16.42 -3.75 4.07
C ILE A 170 15.31 -3.96 5.11
N ALA A 171 14.87 -5.20 5.31
CA ALA A 171 13.90 -5.52 6.37
C ALA A 171 14.45 -5.21 7.78
N ALA A 172 15.75 -5.42 8.02
CA ALA A 172 16.38 -5.05 9.28
C ALA A 172 16.43 -3.53 9.47
N ILE A 173 16.78 -2.77 8.43
CA ILE A 173 16.81 -1.30 8.45
C ILE A 173 15.42 -0.72 8.71
N VAL A 174 14.38 -1.27 8.07
CA VAL A 174 13.00 -0.87 8.32
C VAL A 174 12.63 -1.04 9.79
N LYS A 175 13.06 -2.12 10.45
CA LYS A 175 12.85 -2.30 11.91
C LYS A 175 13.63 -1.29 12.76
N ILE A 176 14.81 -0.88 12.32
CA ILE A 176 15.61 0.14 12.99
C ILE A 176 14.89 1.49 12.89
N LEU A 177 14.50 1.91 11.69
CA LEU A 177 13.78 3.15 11.45
C LEU A 177 12.40 3.21 12.11
N ALA A 178 11.73 2.06 12.25
CA ALA A 178 10.49 1.94 13.02
C ALA A 178 10.66 2.33 14.50
N LYS A 179 11.84 2.07 15.08
CA LYS A 179 12.18 2.39 16.47
C LYS A 179 12.80 3.78 16.61
N ASN A 180 13.64 4.16 15.66
CA ASN A 180 14.33 5.43 15.62
C ASN A 180 14.29 6.01 14.20
N PRO A 181 13.34 6.91 13.88
CA PRO A 181 13.12 7.41 12.52
C PRO A 181 14.23 8.33 11.99
N LEU A 182 15.29 8.56 12.78
CA LEU A 182 16.46 9.34 12.39
C LEU A 182 17.69 8.46 12.10
N ASP A 183 17.61 7.15 12.33
CA ASP A 183 18.73 6.21 12.22
C ASP A 183 18.86 5.64 10.80
N TYR A 184 19.02 6.52 9.83
CA TYR A 184 19.17 6.12 8.43
C TYR A 184 20.54 5.51 8.17
N PRO A 185 20.62 4.47 7.32
CA PRO A 185 21.89 4.00 6.81
C PRO A 185 22.54 5.10 5.96
N GLY A 186 23.87 5.14 5.90
CA GLY A 186 24.61 6.22 5.23
C GLY A 186 24.34 6.40 3.74
N TRP A 187 23.74 5.40 3.08
CA TRP A 187 23.35 5.46 1.67
C TRP A 187 21.94 6.00 1.44
N ALA A 188 21.07 6.02 2.45
CA ALA A 188 19.66 6.32 2.26
C ALA A 188 19.42 7.82 2.06
N LEU A 189 18.58 8.13 1.07
CA LEU A 189 18.05 9.47 0.89
C LEU A 189 17.09 9.79 2.04
N GLN A 190 17.38 10.85 2.78
CA GLN A 190 16.52 11.30 3.89
C GLN A 190 15.39 12.19 3.36
N PRO A 191 14.12 11.85 3.62
CA PRO A 191 13.00 12.73 3.32
C PRO A 191 13.12 14.04 4.09
N LYS A 192 12.71 15.14 3.45
CA LYS A 192 12.71 16.46 4.11
C LYS A 192 11.83 16.44 5.36
N PRO A 193 12.21 17.15 6.44
CA PRO A 193 11.33 17.37 7.59
C PRO A 193 9.94 17.87 7.18
N PHE A 194 8.92 17.56 7.98
CA PHE A 194 7.59 18.14 7.78
C PHE A 194 7.62 19.65 8.02
N THR A 195 6.79 20.36 7.28
CA THR A 195 6.48 21.77 7.53
C THR A 195 5.06 21.91 8.06
N ASP A 196 4.70 23.09 8.51
CA ASP A 196 3.30 23.41 8.80
C ASP A 196 2.46 23.19 7.53
N GLN A 197 1.30 22.53 7.69
CA GLN A 197 0.38 22.21 6.60
C GLN A 197 0.98 21.33 5.49
N ASP A 198 1.91 20.42 5.82
CA ASP A 198 2.49 19.50 4.85
C ASP A 198 1.50 18.41 4.42
N VAL A 199 1.28 18.28 3.11
CA VAL A 199 0.35 17.28 2.54
C VAL A 199 0.75 15.84 2.87
N ARG A 200 2.01 15.59 3.20
CA ARG A 200 2.51 14.27 3.60
C ARG A 200 1.93 13.83 4.95
N ILE A 201 1.51 14.76 5.81
CA ILE A 201 0.81 14.44 7.06
C ILE A 201 -0.53 13.77 6.75
N TYR A 202 -1.33 14.37 5.86
CA TYR A 202 -2.61 13.79 5.40
C TYR A 202 -2.42 12.49 4.61
N PHE A 203 -1.29 12.34 3.90
CA PHE A 203 -0.94 11.06 3.29
C PHE A 203 -0.73 9.99 4.37
N ARG A 204 0.00 10.28 5.45
CA ARG A 204 0.15 9.32 6.55
C ARG A 204 -1.16 8.97 7.24
N GLU A 205 -2.05 9.93 7.41
CA GLU A 205 -3.40 9.67 7.94
C GLU A 205 -4.18 8.68 7.05
N LEU A 206 -4.10 8.85 5.72
CA LEU A 206 -4.68 7.92 4.76
C LEU A 206 -4.05 6.53 4.88
N GLU A 207 -2.71 6.44 4.87
CA GLU A 207 -2.00 5.16 4.89
C GLU A 207 -2.19 4.41 6.22
N ALA A 208 -2.40 5.12 7.33
CA ALA A 208 -2.77 4.54 8.61
C ALA A 208 -4.16 3.90 8.56
N GLN A 209 -5.14 4.52 7.88
CA GLN A 209 -6.47 3.93 7.66
C GLN A 209 -6.39 2.70 6.77
N VAL A 210 -5.56 2.75 5.71
CA VAL A 210 -5.29 1.57 4.85
C VAL A 210 -4.74 0.42 5.69
N ALA A 211 -3.74 0.69 6.54
CA ALA A 211 -3.18 -0.31 7.43
C ALA A 211 -4.21 -0.85 8.42
N GLU A 212 -5.10 -0.03 8.98
CA GLU A 212 -6.17 -0.49 9.87
C GLU A 212 -7.11 -1.49 9.18
N VAL A 213 -7.43 -1.25 7.90
CA VAL A 213 -8.32 -2.12 7.11
C VAL A 213 -7.67 -3.49 6.82
N PHE A 214 -6.37 -3.51 6.54
CA PHE A 214 -5.64 -4.73 6.14
C PHE A 214 -4.91 -5.43 7.27
N ALA A 215 -4.66 -4.74 8.38
CA ALA A 215 -4.14 -5.36 9.57
C ALA A 215 -5.12 -6.43 10.06
N GLU A 216 -4.58 -7.56 10.47
CA GLU A 216 -5.35 -8.52 11.26
C GLU A 216 -5.79 -7.83 12.55
N ALA A 217 -7.10 -7.54 12.64
CA ALA A 217 -7.70 -7.17 13.90
C ALA A 217 -7.51 -8.37 14.84
N ARG A 218 -6.79 -8.19 15.95
CA ARG A 218 -6.91 -9.11 17.09
C ARG A 218 -8.34 -9.03 17.62
N LYS A 219 -9.29 -9.69 16.99
CA LYS A 219 -10.64 -9.90 17.54
C LYS A 219 -10.77 -11.35 17.98
N GLN A 220 -10.58 -11.51 19.29
CA GLN A 220 -11.19 -12.49 20.20
C GLN A 220 -10.70 -13.96 20.20
N GLU A 221 -9.61 -14.21 20.93
CA GLU A 221 -9.44 -15.46 21.70
C GLU A 221 -9.52 -15.14 23.20
N ALA A 222 -10.75 -14.92 23.70
CA ALA A 222 -11.07 -14.95 25.13
C ALA A 222 -12.60 -14.99 25.36
N SER A 223 -13.31 -15.90 24.68
CA SER A 223 -14.73 -16.17 24.97
C SER A 223 -15.22 -17.58 24.61
N ALA A 224 -14.31 -18.56 24.46
CA ALA A 224 -14.69 -19.95 24.22
C ALA A 224 -14.41 -20.93 25.39
N ASP A 225 -13.71 -20.48 26.44
CA ASP A 225 -13.42 -21.31 27.64
C ASP A 225 -14.23 -20.89 28.88
N ARG A 226 -15.54 -20.64 28.69
CA ARG A 226 -16.53 -20.74 29.77
C ARG A 226 -17.77 -21.47 29.25
N LYS A 227 -17.63 -22.79 29.12
CA LYS A 227 -18.75 -23.72 29.30
C LYS A 227 -18.51 -24.50 30.58
#